data_AF-A0A099UF76-F1
#
_entry.id   AF-A0A099UF76-F1
#
_cell.length_a   1.000
_cell.length_b   1.000
_cell.length_c   1.000
_cell.angle_alpha   90.00
_cell.angle_beta   90.00
_cell.angle_gamma   90.00
#
_symmetry.space_group_name_H-M   'P 1'
#
loop_
_entity.id
_entity.type
_entity.pdbx_description
1 polymer ?
#
loop_
_entity_poly.entity_id
_entity_poly.type
_entity_poly.pdbx_seq_one_letter_code
_entity_poly.pdbx_strand_id
1 'polypeptide(L)'
;MTTHVFIVNAITFKYHLEYMFVGTGMKDSVIDFNNSPTTQLAPQTENTILGMVADFSRVQIGDLIIFYLQQNFRFGIGEGKFFGVFKVKNKFFFDNNDEQQYLKQELNKSLTFRCLIEPEKVYSKGVTEWEALDEIKTIQSPNQMLWSLIYRKLKGNRGNTMITIYESERLIALIRDKNLKQNINGIHFSFDLKNQEIVSISTHHIYKGRQEKLNILPRLIYKYSRNNQFEAHLQAYILQSIYETKLFGILENQPIEWLGNEVSCGVGMQRIDIMLSLAENPRKIIPIELKSRCVYAEILRQIQRYIDWLEQYYIPNRPSDIQPMIICRETANKDSACYQDFYQQAQMFNEKNNILPLMYIEFKIQNCSITFNRIF
;
A
#
# COMPACT_ATOMS: atom_id res chain seq x y z
N MET A 1 6.54 10.74 -4.43
CA MET A 1 6.22 10.49 -3.02
C MET A 1 4.84 9.87 -2.97
N THR A 2 4.67 8.78 -2.23
CA THR A 2 3.38 8.14 -2.06
C THR A 2 2.66 8.76 -0.86
N THR A 3 1.35 8.94 -0.95
CA THR A 3 0.53 9.35 0.19
C THR A 3 -0.28 8.18 0.70
N HIS A 4 -0.23 7.97 2.02
CA HIS A 4 -0.89 6.88 2.70
C HIS A 4 -1.96 7.42 3.65
N VAL A 5 -3.17 6.88 3.53
CA VAL A 5 -4.30 7.16 4.41
C VAL A 5 -4.38 6.10 5.50
N PHE A 6 -4.13 6.53 6.73
CA PHE A 6 -4.10 5.68 7.92
C PHE A 6 -5.40 5.74 8.71
N ILE A 7 -5.93 4.58 9.03
CA ILE A 7 -7.28 4.47 9.61
C ILE A 7 -7.18 4.43 11.11
N VAL A 8 -7.84 5.38 11.76
CA VAL A 8 -7.78 5.58 13.21
C VAL A 8 -9.17 5.72 13.81
N ASN A 9 -9.27 5.40 15.10
CA ASN A 9 -10.47 5.68 15.88
C ASN A 9 -10.19 6.82 16.87
N ALA A 10 -11.22 7.25 17.60
CA ALA A 10 -11.11 8.35 18.56
C ALA A 10 -10.02 8.16 19.63
N ILE A 11 -9.72 6.91 20.00
CA ILE A 11 -8.71 6.58 21.01
C ILE A 11 -7.32 6.61 20.38
N THR A 12 -7.11 5.87 19.31
CA THR A 12 -5.79 5.72 18.70
C THR A 12 -5.30 7.00 18.04
N PHE A 13 -6.20 7.82 17.50
CA PHE A 13 -5.82 9.05 16.81
C PHE A 13 -5.06 10.02 17.72
N LYS A 14 -5.53 10.19 18.97
CA LYS A 14 -4.84 10.97 19.99
C LYS A 14 -3.39 10.52 20.16
N TYR A 15 -3.17 9.23 20.39
CA TYR A 15 -1.84 8.69 20.67
C TYR A 15 -0.92 8.68 19.45
N HIS A 16 -1.46 8.49 18.24
CA HIS A 16 -0.70 8.65 17.00
C HIS A 16 -0.11 10.06 16.87
N LEU A 17 -0.90 11.09 17.22
CA LEU A 17 -0.45 12.47 17.23
C LEU A 17 0.55 12.73 18.36
N GLU A 18 0.24 12.33 19.59
CA GLU A 18 1.09 12.65 20.74
C GLU A 18 2.49 12.04 20.61
N TYR A 19 2.57 10.78 20.16
CA TYR A 19 3.82 10.03 20.05
C TYR A 19 4.44 10.05 18.65
N MET A 20 3.85 10.80 17.70
CA MET A 20 4.33 10.94 16.32
C MET A 20 4.65 9.60 15.66
N PHE A 21 3.69 8.69 15.67
CA PHE A 21 3.78 7.41 14.96
C PHE A 21 2.46 7.08 14.28
N VAL A 22 2.51 6.25 13.23
CA VAL A 22 1.34 5.55 12.70
C VAL A 22 1.49 4.06 12.90
N GLY A 23 0.37 3.35 12.97
CA GLY A 23 0.40 1.92 13.11
C GLY A 23 -0.89 1.23 12.71
N THR A 24 -0.76 -0.03 12.35
CA THR A 24 -1.88 -0.93 12.12
C THR A 24 -1.60 -2.29 12.76
N GLY A 25 -2.62 -3.09 12.98
CA GLY A 25 -2.48 -4.40 13.59
C GLY A 25 -3.73 -5.23 13.37
N MET A 26 -3.59 -6.54 13.53
CA MET A 26 -4.68 -7.49 13.32
C MET A 26 -5.10 -8.12 14.65
N LYS A 27 -6.12 -7.52 15.28
CA LYS A 27 -6.71 -7.98 16.55
C LYS A 27 -5.61 -8.43 17.52
N ASP A 28 -5.69 -9.68 17.99
CA ASP A 28 -4.79 -10.24 18.99
C ASP A 28 -3.70 -11.13 18.38
N SER A 29 -3.47 -11.08 17.07
CA SER A 29 -2.49 -11.95 16.42
C SER A 29 -1.05 -11.56 16.76
N VAL A 30 -0.25 -12.57 17.13
CA VAL A 30 1.19 -12.50 17.30
C VAL A 30 1.85 -12.98 16.00
N ILE A 31 2.89 -12.28 15.56
CA ILE A 31 3.67 -12.69 14.38
C ILE A 31 4.76 -13.66 14.85
N ASP A 32 4.66 -14.93 14.45
CA ASP A 32 5.57 -16.02 14.84
C ASP A 32 6.47 -16.51 13.69
N PHE A 33 6.27 -15.98 12.47
CA PHE A 33 7.07 -16.32 11.29
C PHE A 33 8.23 -15.34 11.01
N ASN A 34 8.53 -14.41 11.92
CA ASN A 34 9.72 -13.54 11.77
C ASN A 34 11.00 -14.38 11.89
N ASN A 35 11.83 -14.41 10.85
CA ASN A 35 13.02 -15.28 10.76
C ASN A 35 12.71 -16.78 10.96
N SER A 36 11.47 -17.22 10.75
CA SER A 36 11.04 -18.59 11.01
C SER A 36 10.38 -19.23 9.77
N PRO A 37 10.67 -20.50 9.45
CA PRO A 37 10.04 -21.21 8.34
C PRO A 37 8.60 -21.68 8.66
N THR A 38 8.23 -21.70 9.94
CA THR A 38 6.97 -22.26 10.45
C THR A 38 6.14 -21.21 11.19
N THR A 39 4.83 -21.43 11.23
CA THR A 39 3.84 -20.58 11.91
C THR A 39 2.72 -21.47 12.43
N GLN A 40 2.15 -21.09 13.57
CA GLN A 40 0.92 -21.68 14.14
C GLN A 40 -0.34 -20.92 13.68
N LEU A 41 -0.18 -19.79 12.99
CA LEU A 41 -1.30 -19.03 12.44
C LEU A 41 -2.02 -19.83 11.35
N ALA A 42 -3.35 -19.75 11.37
CA ALA A 42 -4.18 -20.29 10.28
C ALA A 42 -3.81 -19.64 8.93
N PRO A 43 -3.92 -20.36 7.80
CA PRO A 43 -3.49 -19.84 6.49
C PRO A 43 -4.13 -18.49 6.09
N GLN A 44 -5.42 -18.29 6.38
CA GLN A 44 -6.11 -17.03 6.09
C GLN A 44 -5.59 -15.86 6.94
N THR A 45 -5.29 -16.14 8.21
CA THR A 45 -4.69 -15.21 9.17
C THR A 45 -3.27 -14.83 8.72
N GLU A 46 -2.45 -15.82 8.35
CA GLU A 46 -1.11 -15.61 7.78
C GLU A 46 -1.16 -14.70 6.54
N ASN A 47 -2.03 -15.01 5.56
CA ASN A 47 -2.17 -14.21 4.34
C ASN A 47 -2.63 -12.76 4.62
N THR A 48 -3.52 -12.57 5.60
CA THR A 48 -3.98 -11.23 5.98
C THR A 48 -2.83 -10.42 6.58
N ILE A 49 -2.04 -11.03 7.48
CA ILE A 49 -0.86 -10.40 8.07
C ILE A 49 0.16 -10.05 6.98
N LEU A 50 0.44 -10.97 6.05
CA LEU A 50 1.36 -10.71 4.93
C LEU A 50 0.88 -9.57 4.02
N GLY A 51 -0.44 -9.45 3.82
CA GLY A 51 -1.01 -8.29 3.19
C GLY A 51 -0.64 -7.00 3.93
N MET A 52 -0.71 -6.99 5.26
CA MET A 52 -0.36 -5.82 6.08
C MET A 52 1.15 -5.56 6.08
N VAL A 53 1.97 -6.61 6.00
CA VAL A 53 3.42 -6.52 5.78
C VAL A 53 3.71 -5.85 4.44
N ALA A 54 3.06 -6.30 3.36
CA ALA A 54 3.14 -5.66 2.05
C ALA A 54 2.75 -4.17 2.15
N ASP A 55 1.68 -3.86 2.88
CA ASP A 55 1.22 -2.48 3.04
C ASP A 55 2.22 -1.55 3.71
N PHE A 56 2.96 -2.04 4.70
CA PHE A 56 4.01 -1.25 5.36
C PHE A 56 5.33 -1.27 4.61
N SER A 57 5.61 -2.35 3.87
CA SER A 57 6.85 -2.49 3.12
C SER A 57 6.96 -1.48 1.97
N ARG A 58 5.82 -1.06 1.40
CA ARG A 58 5.80 0.02 0.39
C ARG A 58 6.10 1.41 0.95
N VAL A 59 5.97 1.63 2.26
CA VAL A 59 6.09 2.96 2.89
C VAL A 59 7.56 3.38 2.95
N GLN A 60 7.89 4.56 2.43
CA GLN A 60 9.25 5.11 2.43
C GLN A 60 9.38 6.36 3.28
N ILE A 61 10.61 6.65 3.72
CA ILE A 61 10.94 7.93 4.36
C ILE A 61 10.60 9.06 3.38
N GLY A 62 9.90 10.07 3.86
CA GLY A 62 9.43 11.19 3.04
C GLY A 62 8.05 11.01 2.42
N ASP A 63 7.46 9.81 2.46
CA ASP A 63 6.06 9.62 2.08
C ASP A 63 5.12 10.43 2.98
N LEU A 64 3.98 10.82 2.44
CA LEU A 64 2.99 11.61 3.17
C LEU A 64 1.96 10.72 3.87
N ILE A 65 1.48 11.18 5.01
CA ILE A 65 0.46 10.51 5.81
C ILE A 65 -0.72 11.45 6.02
N ILE A 66 -1.92 10.93 5.78
CA ILE A 66 -3.20 11.56 6.15
C ILE A 66 -3.93 10.59 7.08
N PHE A 67 -4.50 11.09 8.17
CA PHE A 67 -5.32 10.27 9.05
C PHE A 67 -6.77 10.29 8.61
N TYR A 68 -7.41 9.13 8.57
CA TYR A 68 -8.85 9.01 8.42
C TYR A 68 -9.45 8.52 9.75
N LEU A 69 -10.10 9.44 10.45
CA LEU A 69 -10.85 9.18 11.66
C LEU A 69 -12.20 8.57 11.29
N GLN A 70 -12.47 7.36 11.78
CA GLN A 70 -13.72 6.66 11.51
C GLN A 70 -14.92 7.27 12.25
N GLN A 71 -16.09 7.21 11.63
CA GLN A 71 -17.37 7.49 12.29
C GLN A 71 -17.51 6.65 13.56
N ASN A 72 -17.90 7.30 14.65
CA ASN A 72 -18.15 6.65 15.93
C ASN A 72 -19.10 7.48 16.79
N PHE A 73 -20.38 7.13 16.75
CA PHE A 73 -21.44 7.82 17.48
C PHE A 73 -21.24 7.81 19.01
N ARG A 74 -20.57 6.79 19.57
CA ARG A 74 -20.29 6.74 21.02
C ARG A 74 -19.36 7.87 21.47
N PHE A 75 -18.50 8.33 20.57
CA PHE A 75 -17.59 9.45 20.81
C PHE A 75 -18.07 10.75 20.14
N GLY A 76 -19.34 10.82 19.71
CA GLY A 76 -19.91 12.01 19.06
C GLY A 76 -19.40 12.26 17.63
N ILE A 77 -18.70 11.31 17.02
CA ILE A 77 -18.17 11.44 15.66
C ILE A 77 -19.25 10.96 14.68
N GLY A 78 -20.08 11.91 14.23
CA GLY A 78 -21.22 11.64 13.33
C GLY A 78 -20.83 11.29 11.90
N GLU A 79 -19.63 11.67 11.44
CA GLU A 79 -19.12 11.37 10.10
C GLU A 79 -17.61 11.10 10.16
N GLY A 80 -17.10 10.25 9.28
CA GLY A 80 -15.66 10.06 9.13
C GLY A 80 -14.99 11.33 8.60
N LYS A 81 -13.71 11.54 8.96
CA LYS A 81 -12.97 12.76 8.62
C LYS A 81 -11.51 12.49 8.28
N PHE A 82 -10.98 13.21 7.29
CA PHE A 82 -9.58 13.20 6.89
C PHE A 82 -8.83 14.37 7.54
N PHE A 83 -7.70 14.10 8.19
CA PHE A 83 -6.95 15.05 8.99
C PHE A 83 -5.47 15.08 8.67
N GLY A 84 -4.94 16.31 8.66
CA GLY A 84 -3.52 16.63 8.67
C GLY A 84 -2.74 16.15 7.45
N VAL A 85 -1.50 16.62 7.36
CA VAL A 85 -0.49 16.09 6.45
C VAL A 85 0.79 15.95 7.28
N PHE A 86 1.22 14.71 7.43
CA PHE A 86 2.45 14.32 8.12
C PHE A 86 3.38 13.65 7.12
N LYS A 87 4.62 13.43 7.53
CA LYS A 87 5.65 12.80 6.71
C LYS A 87 6.27 11.63 7.45
N VAL A 88 6.57 10.55 6.75
CA VAL A 88 7.25 9.38 7.31
C VAL A 88 8.70 9.73 7.65
N LYS A 89 9.08 9.49 8.90
CA LYS A 89 10.40 9.83 9.44
C LYS A 89 11.39 8.67 9.43
N ASN A 90 10.92 7.44 9.58
CA ASN A 90 11.75 6.25 9.53
C ASN A 90 11.11 5.12 8.71
N LYS A 91 11.94 4.14 8.34
CA LYS A 91 11.45 2.90 7.75
C LYS A 91 10.51 2.19 8.72
N PHE A 92 9.56 1.44 8.16
CA PHE A 92 8.65 0.65 8.97
C PHE A 92 9.40 -0.32 9.88
N PHE A 93 8.78 -0.62 11.02
CA PHE A 93 9.20 -1.62 11.97
C PHE A 93 7.96 -2.31 12.52
N PHE A 94 8.16 -3.40 13.25
CA PHE A 94 7.07 -4.01 14.00
C PHE A 94 7.39 -4.05 15.50
N ASP A 95 6.33 -3.91 16.29
CA ASP A 95 6.31 -4.07 17.75
C ASP A 95 5.26 -5.15 18.02
N ASN A 96 5.72 -6.38 18.23
CA ASN A 96 4.86 -7.56 18.22
C ASN A 96 3.76 -7.50 19.29
N ASN A 97 2.67 -8.23 19.09
CA ASN A 97 1.53 -8.24 20.00
C ASN A 97 1.75 -9.12 21.26
N ASP A 98 2.82 -8.88 22.00
CA ASP A 98 3.06 -9.54 23.28
C ASP A 98 2.72 -8.61 24.46
N GLU A 99 3.17 -8.96 25.66
CA GLU A 99 2.97 -8.18 26.89
C GLU A 99 3.81 -6.90 26.93
N GLN A 100 4.84 -6.79 26.08
CA GLN A 100 5.77 -5.67 26.04
C GLN A 100 5.42 -4.67 24.93
N GLN A 101 4.35 -4.92 24.15
CA GLN A 101 3.95 -4.03 23.07
C GLN A 101 3.67 -2.62 23.60
N TYR A 102 4.40 -1.64 23.07
CA TYR A 102 4.34 -0.27 23.56
C TYR A 102 2.98 0.36 23.29
N LEU A 103 2.43 1.08 24.27
CA LEU A 103 1.12 1.75 24.26
C LEU A 103 -0.10 0.84 24.08
N LYS A 104 0.03 -0.49 24.22
CA LYS A 104 -1.08 -1.43 23.98
C LYS A 104 -2.30 -1.15 24.88
N GLN A 105 -2.06 -0.78 26.14
CA GLN A 105 -3.11 -0.47 27.10
C GLN A 105 -3.82 0.84 26.73
N GLU A 106 -3.05 1.88 26.42
CA GLU A 106 -3.53 3.21 26.05
C GLU A 106 -4.31 3.20 24.73
N LEU A 107 -3.81 2.44 23.75
CA LEU A 107 -4.44 2.29 22.43
C LEU A 107 -5.71 1.42 22.47
N ASN A 108 -5.87 0.61 23.52
CA ASN A 108 -6.92 -0.41 23.64
C ASN A 108 -7.02 -1.33 22.41
N LYS A 109 -5.89 -1.51 21.69
CA LYS A 109 -5.72 -2.45 20.58
C LYS A 109 -4.25 -2.70 20.30
N SER A 110 -3.96 -3.83 19.67
CA SER A 110 -2.65 -4.05 19.06
C SER A 110 -2.50 -3.28 17.76
N LEU A 111 -1.37 -2.57 17.65
CA LEU A 111 -0.87 -1.98 16.42
C LEU A 111 0.51 -2.56 16.15
N THR A 112 0.58 -3.73 15.52
CA THR A 112 1.83 -4.47 15.33
C THR A 112 2.81 -3.77 14.39
N PHE A 113 2.34 -3.27 13.25
CA PHE A 113 3.19 -2.63 12.24
C PHE A 113 3.15 -1.13 12.45
N ARG A 114 4.30 -0.48 12.50
CA ARG A 114 4.43 0.94 12.85
C ARG A 114 5.49 1.64 12.02
N CYS A 115 5.37 2.95 11.91
CA CYS A 115 6.47 3.84 11.55
C CYS A 115 6.33 5.15 12.31
N LEU A 116 7.45 5.80 12.57
CA LEU A 116 7.50 7.15 13.12
C LEU A 116 7.21 8.15 12.01
N ILE A 117 6.53 9.22 12.38
CA ILE A 117 6.19 10.33 11.50
C ILE A 117 6.71 11.64 12.08
N GLU A 118 6.64 12.68 11.28
CA GLU A 118 6.85 14.06 11.70
C GLU A 118 5.83 14.98 11.05
N PRO A 119 5.56 16.15 11.64
CA PRO A 119 4.69 17.15 11.05
C PRO A 119 5.20 17.64 9.68
N GLU A 120 4.30 17.83 8.72
CA GLU A 120 4.61 18.48 7.43
C GLU A 120 3.74 19.73 7.25
N LYS A 121 2.42 19.54 7.07
CA LYS A 121 1.41 20.62 7.05
C LYS A 121 0.21 20.17 7.87
N VAL A 122 0.25 20.47 9.16
CA VAL A 122 -0.80 20.05 10.10
C VAL A 122 -1.89 21.10 10.15
N TYR A 123 -3.13 20.65 9.99
CA TYR A 123 -4.35 21.45 9.95
C TYR A 123 -5.25 21.05 11.11
N SER A 124 -5.98 21.99 11.71
CA SER A 124 -6.84 21.72 12.86
C SER A 124 -8.07 20.89 12.46
N LYS A 125 -8.80 21.36 11.46
CA LYS A 125 -10.08 20.79 11.05
C LYS A 125 -9.88 19.70 10.01
N GLY A 126 -10.64 18.63 10.16
CA GLY A 126 -10.72 17.57 9.16
C GLY A 126 -11.78 17.86 8.10
N VAL A 127 -11.58 17.28 6.91
CA VAL A 127 -12.57 17.25 5.82
C VAL A 127 -13.44 16.02 6.01
N THR A 128 -14.76 16.15 5.94
CA THR A 128 -15.64 15.00 6.13
C THR A 128 -15.62 14.06 4.94
N GLU A 129 -16.06 12.82 5.14
CA GLU A 129 -16.26 11.88 4.03
C GLU A 129 -17.18 12.43 2.95
N TRP A 130 -18.26 13.12 3.36
CA TRP A 130 -19.19 13.74 2.42
C TRP A 130 -18.46 14.75 1.52
N GLU A 131 -17.68 15.64 2.13
CA GLU A 131 -16.92 16.66 1.40
C GLU A 131 -15.87 16.06 0.45
N ALA A 132 -15.24 14.94 0.83
CA ALA A 132 -14.17 14.34 0.05
C ALA A 132 -14.64 13.35 -1.02
N LEU A 133 -15.70 12.58 -0.75
CA LEU A 133 -16.10 11.41 -1.54
C LEU A 133 -17.47 11.56 -2.21
N ASP A 134 -18.40 12.28 -1.59
CA ASP A 134 -19.80 12.37 -2.06
C ASP A 134 -20.08 13.69 -2.80
N GLU A 135 -19.37 14.77 -2.47
CA GLU A 135 -19.50 16.06 -3.13
C GLU A 135 -18.83 16.07 -4.52
N ILE A 136 -19.66 16.03 -5.56
CA ILE A 136 -19.21 15.92 -6.96
C ILE A 136 -19.39 17.21 -7.78
N LYS A 137 -19.87 18.31 -7.19
CA LYS A 137 -20.12 19.58 -7.94
C LYS A 137 -18.90 20.09 -8.71
N THR A 138 -17.69 19.81 -8.22
CA THR A 138 -16.42 20.25 -8.82
C THR A 138 -15.73 19.16 -9.65
N ILE A 139 -16.37 18.00 -9.83
CA ILE A 139 -15.84 16.87 -10.59
C ILE A 139 -16.38 16.95 -12.01
N GLN A 140 -15.49 17.04 -12.99
CA GLN A 140 -15.85 17.15 -14.41
C GLN A 140 -16.03 15.79 -15.07
N SER A 141 -15.38 14.75 -14.53
CA SER A 141 -15.41 13.40 -15.07
C SER A 141 -15.20 12.35 -13.98
N PRO A 142 -15.76 11.12 -14.11
CA PRO A 142 -15.70 10.11 -13.06
C PRO A 142 -14.28 9.74 -12.61
N ASN A 143 -13.30 9.77 -13.51
CA ASN A 143 -11.91 9.46 -13.20
C ASN A 143 -11.24 10.41 -12.19
N GLN A 144 -11.80 11.61 -11.95
CA GLN A 144 -11.30 12.57 -10.96
C GLN A 144 -11.80 12.29 -9.53
N MET A 145 -12.68 11.30 -9.35
CA MET A 145 -13.10 10.87 -8.02
C MET A 145 -11.95 10.18 -7.26
N LEU A 146 -12.04 10.19 -5.93
CA LEU A 146 -11.07 9.52 -5.04
C LEU A 146 -11.33 8.00 -4.97
N TRP A 147 -11.23 7.32 -6.12
CA TRP A 147 -11.53 5.89 -6.27
C TRP A 147 -10.79 4.98 -5.29
N SER A 148 -9.53 5.27 -4.97
CA SER A 148 -8.76 4.50 -3.98
C SER A 148 -9.47 4.48 -2.62
N LEU A 149 -10.07 5.61 -2.22
CA LEU A 149 -10.80 5.76 -0.96
C LEU A 149 -12.22 5.20 -1.04
N ILE A 150 -12.90 5.35 -2.18
CA ILE A 150 -14.22 4.75 -2.43
C ILE A 150 -14.12 3.23 -2.35
N TYR A 151 -13.17 2.62 -3.08
CA TYR A 151 -12.96 1.17 -3.03
C TYR A 151 -12.59 0.69 -1.63
N ARG A 152 -11.78 1.46 -0.89
CA ARG A 152 -11.49 1.17 0.51
C ARG A 152 -12.77 1.13 1.35
N LYS A 153 -13.66 2.13 1.21
CA LYS A 153 -14.92 2.20 1.98
C LYS A 153 -15.83 1.01 1.66
N LEU A 154 -15.93 0.62 0.39
CA LEU A 154 -16.74 -0.52 -0.03
C LEU A 154 -16.22 -1.87 0.46
N LYS A 155 -14.90 -2.04 0.59
CA LYS A 155 -14.30 -3.34 0.99
C LYS A 155 -14.06 -3.45 2.50
N GLY A 156 -13.75 -2.35 3.18
CA GLY A 156 -13.16 -2.40 4.52
C GLY A 156 -11.84 -3.17 4.54
N ASN A 157 -11.29 -3.44 5.72
CA ASN A 157 -10.21 -4.43 5.98
C ASN A 157 -8.75 -3.98 5.87
N ARG A 158 -8.41 -2.77 5.39
CA ARG A 158 -7.02 -2.27 5.39
C ARG A 158 -6.88 -1.02 6.25
N GLY A 159 -5.87 -1.03 7.13
CA GLY A 159 -5.56 0.09 8.02
C GLY A 159 -4.60 1.13 7.45
N ASN A 160 -4.02 0.84 6.27
CA ASN A 160 -3.11 1.70 5.51
C ASN A 160 -3.49 1.58 4.03
N THR A 161 -3.99 2.64 3.43
CA THR A 161 -4.35 2.70 2.01
C THR A 161 -3.52 3.77 1.31
N MET A 162 -2.71 3.38 0.34
CA MET A 162 -2.11 4.34 -0.59
C MET A 162 -3.21 5.00 -1.44
N ILE A 163 -2.99 6.25 -1.81
CA ILE A 163 -3.79 6.95 -2.82
C ILE A 163 -2.86 7.41 -3.94
N THR A 164 -3.41 7.54 -5.14
CA THR A 164 -2.64 8.01 -6.30
C THR A 164 -2.17 9.45 -6.11
N ILE A 165 -1.23 9.89 -6.96
CA ILE A 165 -0.63 11.24 -6.87
C ILE A 165 -1.72 12.33 -6.97
N TYR A 166 -2.62 12.24 -7.94
CA TYR A 166 -3.68 13.25 -8.14
C TYR A 166 -4.75 13.20 -7.04
N GLU A 167 -5.07 12.02 -6.50
CA GLU A 167 -5.96 11.89 -5.35
C GLU A 167 -5.35 12.53 -4.09
N SER A 168 -4.04 12.37 -3.90
CA SER A 168 -3.31 13.03 -2.83
C SER A 168 -3.37 14.54 -2.94
N GLU A 169 -3.07 15.09 -4.11
CA GLU A 169 -3.11 16.54 -4.36
C GLU A 169 -4.52 17.09 -4.07
N ARG A 170 -5.57 16.41 -4.55
CA ARG A 170 -6.97 16.80 -4.30
C ARG A 170 -7.33 16.76 -2.82
N LEU A 171 -7.03 15.66 -2.12
CA LEU A 171 -7.40 15.52 -0.70
C LEU A 171 -6.67 16.55 0.18
N ILE A 172 -5.38 16.79 -0.09
CA ILE A 172 -4.60 17.81 0.61
C ILE A 172 -5.18 19.21 0.35
N ALA A 173 -5.59 19.50 -0.90
CA ALA A 173 -6.22 20.77 -1.23
C ALA A 173 -7.53 20.98 -0.45
N LEU A 174 -8.39 19.96 -0.37
CA LEU A 174 -9.62 20.02 0.43
C LEU A 174 -9.32 20.31 1.91
N ILE A 175 -8.34 19.62 2.50
CA ILE A 175 -7.95 19.83 3.91
C ILE A 175 -7.43 21.26 4.12
N ARG A 176 -6.59 21.74 3.20
CA ARG A 176 -6.05 23.09 3.24
C ARG A 176 -7.14 24.14 3.16
N ASP A 177 -8.09 23.99 2.24
CA ASP A 177 -9.16 24.96 2.03
C ASP A 177 -10.17 24.97 3.18
N LYS A 178 -10.49 23.81 3.75
CA LYS A 178 -11.30 23.68 4.98
C LYS A 178 -10.74 24.49 6.16
N ASN A 179 -9.42 24.68 6.18
CA ASN A 179 -8.69 25.41 7.21
C ASN A 179 -8.27 26.82 6.77
N LEU A 180 -8.89 27.37 5.71
CA LEU A 180 -8.57 28.71 5.20
C LEU A 180 -7.07 28.89 4.90
N LYS A 181 -6.41 27.79 4.50
CA LYS A 181 -4.97 27.72 4.21
C LYS A 181 -4.06 27.99 5.42
N GLN A 182 -4.60 27.94 6.63
CA GLN A 182 -3.86 28.15 7.88
C GLN A 182 -3.46 26.82 8.52
N ASN A 183 -2.18 26.65 8.78
CA ASN A 183 -1.64 25.50 9.49
C ASN A 183 -1.62 25.79 10.99
N ILE A 184 -1.59 24.73 11.80
CA ILE A 184 -1.29 24.86 13.23
C ILE A 184 0.22 25.01 13.41
N ASN A 185 0.64 25.98 14.23
CA ASN A 185 2.03 26.16 14.62
C ASN A 185 2.41 25.20 15.76
N GLY A 186 3.47 24.43 15.59
CA GLY A 186 4.01 23.55 16.62
C GLY A 186 4.58 22.25 16.05
N ILE A 187 5.20 21.46 16.92
CA ILE A 187 5.78 20.16 16.57
C ILE A 187 5.18 18.98 17.37
N HIS A 188 4.30 19.28 18.31
CA HIS A 188 3.61 18.30 19.15
C HIS A 188 2.11 18.56 19.08
N PHE A 189 1.35 17.49 18.90
CA PHE A 189 -0.08 17.56 18.65
C PHE A 189 -0.83 16.54 19.49
N SER A 190 -2.10 16.82 19.74
CA SER A 190 -3.08 15.87 20.29
C SER A 190 -4.41 16.03 19.55
N PHE A 191 -5.38 15.18 19.87
CA PHE A 191 -6.72 15.26 19.32
C PHE A 191 -7.71 15.73 20.38
N ASP A 192 -8.31 16.90 20.16
CA ASP A 192 -9.42 17.37 20.96
C ASP A 192 -10.69 16.67 20.48
N LEU A 193 -11.13 15.68 21.24
CA LEU A 193 -12.33 14.90 20.90
C LEU A 193 -13.61 15.73 20.93
N LYS A 194 -13.69 16.75 21.79
CA LYS A 194 -14.91 17.56 21.97
C LYS A 194 -15.17 18.40 20.72
N ASN A 195 -14.14 19.07 20.23
CA ASN A 195 -14.23 19.92 19.03
C ASN A 195 -13.92 19.15 17.74
N GLN A 196 -13.38 17.93 17.85
CA GLN A 196 -12.91 17.09 16.74
C GLN A 196 -11.84 17.80 15.90
N GLU A 197 -10.85 18.36 16.59
CA GLU A 197 -9.78 19.17 16.03
C GLU A 197 -8.41 18.64 16.47
N ILE A 198 -7.42 18.75 15.59
CA ILE A 198 -6.02 18.61 16.00
C ILE A 198 -5.66 19.88 16.77
N VAL A 199 -5.00 19.72 17.91
CA VAL A 199 -4.53 20.84 18.74
C VAL A 199 -3.04 20.71 19.03
N SER A 200 -2.34 21.83 19.15
CA SER A 200 -0.96 21.83 19.64
C SER A 200 -0.91 21.61 21.14
N ILE A 201 0.11 20.88 21.57
CA ILE A 201 0.42 20.67 22.99
C ILE A 201 1.86 21.07 23.27
N SER A 202 2.16 21.45 24.51
CA SER A 202 3.52 21.75 24.96
C SER A 202 4.30 20.51 25.35
N THR A 203 3.60 19.45 25.77
CA THR A 203 4.22 18.20 26.21
C THR A 203 4.81 17.44 25.04
N HIS A 204 6.09 17.06 25.18
CA HIS A 204 6.76 16.18 24.23
C HIS A 204 6.66 14.73 24.69
N HIS A 205 6.00 13.88 23.89
CA HIS A 205 6.02 12.43 24.09
C HIS A 205 7.04 11.79 23.14
N ILE A 206 7.85 10.89 23.68
CA ILE A 206 8.87 10.15 22.92
C ILE A 206 8.39 8.72 22.76
N TYR A 207 8.34 8.24 21.52
CA TYR A 207 8.09 6.83 21.24
C TYR A 207 9.28 5.97 21.69
N LYS A 208 9.05 5.04 22.62
CA LYS A 208 10.09 4.15 23.19
C LYS A 208 9.85 2.66 22.90
N GLY A 209 8.88 2.34 22.05
CA GLY A 209 8.57 0.96 21.70
C GLY A 209 9.67 0.29 20.88
N ARG A 210 9.60 -1.05 20.81
CA ARG A 210 10.52 -1.84 20.01
C ARG A 210 10.39 -1.49 18.53
N GLN A 211 11.52 -1.55 17.83
CA GLN A 211 11.61 -1.26 16.39
C GLN A 211 12.29 -2.42 15.69
N GLU A 212 11.62 -3.57 15.64
CA GLU A 212 12.18 -4.79 15.06
C GLU A 212 12.02 -4.82 13.54
N LYS A 213 12.99 -5.44 12.86
CA LYS A 213 12.92 -5.72 11.42
C LYS A 213 12.24 -7.06 11.20
N LEU A 214 11.29 -7.08 10.27
CA LEU A 214 10.59 -8.29 9.88
C LEU A 214 11.29 -8.96 8.70
N ASN A 215 11.60 -10.25 8.82
CA ASN A 215 12.12 -11.07 7.73
C ASN A 215 11.19 -12.26 7.48
N ILE A 216 10.55 -12.27 6.31
CA ILE A 216 9.62 -13.34 5.90
C ILE A 216 10.25 -14.39 4.97
N LEU A 217 11.52 -14.21 4.57
CA LEU A 217 12.18 -15.06 3.59
C LEU A 217 12.21 -16.54 3.99
N PRO A 218 12.51 -16.92 5.26
CA PRO A 218 12.48 -18.34 5.66
C PRO A 218 11.11 -18.99 5.45
N ARG A 219 10.02 -18.26 5.76
CA ARG A 219 8.65 -18.73 5.57
C ARG A 219 8.28 -18.87 4.09
N LEU A 220 8.71 -17.91 3.26
CA LEU A 220 8.53 -17.96 1.81
C LEU A 220 9.23 -19.18 1.20
N ILE A 221 10.50 -19.41 1.54
CA ILE A 221 11.27 -20.58 1.07
C ILE A 221 10.61 -21.89 1.49
N TYR A 222 10.12 -21.97 2.73
CA TYR A 222 9.40 -23.14 3.21
C TYR A 222 8.19 -23.47 2.31
N LYS A 223 7.35 -22.47 2.00
CA LYS A 223 6.18 -22.66 1.12
C LYS A 223 6.57 -23.03 -0.31
N TYR A 224 7.60 -22.41 -0.86
CA TYR A 224 8.15 -22.75 -2.17
C TYR A 224 8.60 -24.21 -2.24
N SER A 225 9.36 -24.68 -1.25
CA SER A 225 9.88 -26.06 -1.19
C SER A 225 8.80 -27.14 -1.14
N ARG A 226 7.60 -26.77 -0.65
CA ARG A 226 6.43 -27.65 -0.55
C ARG A 226 5.47 -27.52 -1.73
N ASN A 227 5.78 -26.68 -2.72
CA ASN A 227 4.89 -26.33 -3.84
C ASN A 227 3.53 -25.77 -3.39
N ASN A 228 3.49 -25.08 -2.25
CA ASN A 228 2.28 -24.40 -1.79
C ASN A 228 2.06 -23.10 -2.59
N GLN A 229 0.85 -22.54 -2.55
CA GLN A 229 0.63 -21.15 -2.98
C GLN A 229 1.25 -20.17 -1.97
N PHE A 230 1.88 -19.10 -2.47
CA PHE A 230 2.61 -18.12 -1.66
C PHE A 230 2.68 -16.72 -2.28
N GLU A 231 1.72 -16.34 -3.13
CA GLU A 231 1.68 -15.01 -3.78
C GLU A 231 1.76 -13.86 -2.76
N ALA A 232 1.07 -13.97 -1.62
CA ALA A 232 1.13 -12.98 -0.55
C ALA A 232 2.54 -12.83 0.05
N HIS A 233 3.28 -13.95 0.21
CA HIS A 233 4.67 -13.92 0.64
C HIS A 233 5.57 -13.28 -0.41
N LEU A 234 5.37 -13.63 -1.68
CA LEU A 234 6.13 -13.07 -2.80
C LEU A 234 5.94 -11.56 -2.91
N GLN A 235 4.69 -11.08 -2.85
CA GLN A 235 4.35 -9.65 -2.85
C GLN A 235 5.04 -8.92 -1.69
N ALA A 236 4.89 -9.43 -0.47
CA ALA A 236 5.52 -8.85 0.72
C ALA A 236 7.06 -8.80 0.58
N TYR A 237 7.69 -9.88 0.11
CA TYR A 237 9.15 -9.97 -0.04
C TYR A 237 9.67 -8.98 -1.09
N ILE A 238 9.00 -8.88 -2.23
CA ILE A 238 9.33 -7.90 -3.28
C ILE A 238 9.26 -6.49 -2.67
N LEU A 239 8.16 -6.14 -2.02
CA LEU A 239 7.96 -4.79 -1.49
C LEU A 239 8.94 -4.44 -0.36
N GLN A 240 9.40 -5.41 0.44
CA GLN A 240 10.40 -5.19 1.49
C GLN A 240 11.74 -4.67 0.94
N SER A 241 12.03 -4.92 -0.34
CA SER A 241 13.32 -4.63 -0.96
C SER A 241 13.24 -3.81 -2.23
N ILE A 242 12.03 -3.54 -2.78
CA ILE A 242 11.83 -3.01 -4.12
C ILE A 242 12.57 -1.70 -4.41
N TYR A 243 12.64 -0.79 -3.43
CA TYR A 243 13.35 0.49 -3.59
C TYR A 243 14.87 0.31 -3.57
N GLU A 244 15.38 -0.57 -2.71
CA GLU A 244 16.81 -0.84 -2.53
C GLU A 244 17.36 -1.63 -3.71
N THR A 245 16.61 -2.63 -4.18
CA THR A 245 17.04 -3.54 -5.25
C THR A 245 16.61 -3.07 -6.63
N LYS A 246 15.74 -2.07 -6.73
CA LYS A 246 15.12 -1.62 -7.98
C LYS A 246 14.43 -2.78 -8.72
N LEU A 247 13.60 -3.50 -7.96
CA LEU A 247 13.03 -4.79 -8.36
C LEU A 247 14.13 -5.75 -8.84
N PHE A 248 15.18 -5.93 -8.02
CA PHE A 248 16.30 -6.82 -8.32
C PHE A 248 17.00 -6.52 -9.66
N GLY A 249 17.19 -5.24 -9.95
CA GLY A 249 17.84 -4.74 -11.18
C GLY A 249 16.92 -4.58 -12.38
N ILE A 250 15.67 -5.08 -12.33
CA ILE A 250 14.73 -5.02 -13.46
C ILE A 250 14.38 -3.60 -13.88
N LEU A 251 14.36 -2.63 -12.95
CA LEU A 251 14.01 -1.25 -13.24
C LEU A 251 15.19 -0.37 -13.68
N GLU A 252 16.40 -0.92 -13.89
CA GLU A 252 17.55 -0.19 -14.46
C GLU A 252 17.83 1.19 -13.78
N ASN A 253 17.69 1.27 -12.46
CA ASN A 253 17.81 2.49 -11.64
C ASN A 253 16.75 3.59 -11.86
N GLN A 254 15.67 3.30 -12.59
CA GLN A 254 14.57 4.25 -12.77
C GLN A 254 13.98 4.70 -11.42
N PRO A 255 13.68 6.01 -11.27
CA PRO A 255 13.14 6.56 -10.03
C PRO A 255 11.65 6.20 -9.87
N ILE A 256 11.31 5.47 -8.82
CA ILE A 256 9.92 5.19 -8.44
C ILE A 256 9.35 6.45 -7.78
N GLU A 257 8.39 7.12 -8.42
CA GLU A 257 7.68 8.26 -7.80
C GLU A 257 6.46 7.84 -6.99
N TRP A 258 5.88 6.67 -7.29
CA TRP A 258 4.71 6.14 -6.59
C TRP A 258 4.69 4.61 -6.61
N LEU A 259 4.24 4.02 -5.51
CA LEU A 259 4.12 2.56 -5.35
C LEU A 259 2.83 2.21 -4.60
N GLY A 260 2.06 1.29 -5.17
CA GLY A 260 0.95 0.62 -4.50
C GLY A 260 1.02 -0.90 -4.64
N ASN A 261 0.42 -1.60 -3.69
CA ASN A 261 0.07 -3.02 -3.77
C ASN A 261 -1.44 -3.21 -3.56
N GLU A 262 -2.03 -4.28 -4.07
CA GLU A 262 -3.47 -4.54 -3.92
C GLU A 262 -4.37 -3.37 -4.43
N VAL A 263 -3.90 -2.65 -5.46
CA VAL A 263 -4.58 -1.46 -5.99
C VAL A 263 -5.89 -1.89 -6.62
N SER A 264 -7.01 -1.44 -6.06
CA SER A 264 -8.33 -1.86 -6.55
C SER A 264 -8.62 -1.27 -7.93
N CYS A 265 -9.02 -2.11 -8.87
CA CYS A 265 -9.28 -1.74 -10.26
C CYS A 265 -10.60 -2.36 -10.73
N GLY A 266 -11.67 -1.56 -10.72
CA GLY A 266 -12.99 -1.97 -11.17
C GLY A 266 -13.94 -2.44 -10.07
N VAL A 267 -15.24 -2.42 -10.38
CA VAL A 267 -16.33 -2.72 -9.44
C VAL A 267 -16.43 -4.20 -9.07
N GLY A 268 -15.91 -5.09 -9.92
CA GLY A 268 -15.82 -6.54 -9.66
C GLY A 268 -14.76 -6.94 -8.63
N MET A 269 -14.25 -5.97 -7.87
CA MET A 269 -13.29 -6.15 -6.78
C MET A 269 -11.91 -6.67 -7.18
N GLN A 270 -11.57 -6.67 -8.47
CA GLN A 270 -10.23 -6.99 -8.95
C GLN A 270 -9.19 -6.01 -8.39
N ARG A 271 -7.96 -6.48 -8.21
CA ARG A 271 -6.83 -5.70 -7.69
C ARG A 271 -5.59 -5.96 -8.51
N ILE A 272 -4.78 -4.95 -8.73
CA ILE A 272 -3.42 -5.05 -9.26
C ILE A 272 -2.51 -5.41 -8.09
N ASP A 273 -1.73 -6.49 -8.19
CA ASP A 273 -0.90 -6.96 -7.09
C ASP A 273 0.14 -5.92 -6.67
N ILE A 274 0.87 -5.37 -7.64
CA ILE A 274 1.80 -4.24 -7.44
C ILE A 274 1.64 -3.26 -8.60
N MET A 275 1.66 -1.97 -8.33
CA MET A 275 1.62 -0.93 -9.36
C MET A 275 2.68 0.13 -9.06
N LEU A 276 3.49 0.45 -10.07
CA LEU A 276 4.55 1.45 -9.98
C LEU A 276 4.26 2.61 -10.91
N SER A 277 4.58 3.83 -10.49
CA SER A 277 4.80 4.96 -11.40
C SER A 277 6.28 5.34 -11.36
N LEU A 278 6.91 5.42 -12.53
CA LEU A 278 8.31 5.79 -12.69
C LEU A 278 8.41 7.22 -13.21
N ALA A 279 9.23 8.04 -12.57
CA ALA A 279 9.42 9.45 -12.90
C ALA A 279 10.35 9.61 -14.12
N GLU A 280 9.86 9.18 -15.28
CA GLU A 280 10.53 9.29 -16.58
C GLU A 280 9.87 10.35 -17.47
N ASN A 281 10.48 10.59 -18.62
CA ASN A 281 9.93 11.44 -19.67
C ASN A 281 9.98 10.71 -21.02
N PRO A 282 8.86 10.13 -21.49
CA PRO A 282 7.52 10.10 -20.86
C PRO A 282 7.47 9.25 -19.58
N ARG A 283 6.51 9.54 -18.68
CA ARG A 283 6.27 8.79 -17.44
C ARG A 283 5.81 7.37 -17.78
N LYS A 284 6.21 6.38 -16.98
CA LYS A 284 5.74 5.00 -17.13
C LYS A 284 4.89 4.55 -15.95
N ILE A 285 3.81 3.84 -16.23
CA ILE A 285 2.99 3.15 -15.22
C ILE A 285 3.06 1.65 -15.46
N ILE A 286 3.42 0.90 -14.41
CA ILE A 286 3.70 -0.54 -14.49
C ILE A 286 2.73 -1.29 -13.59
N PRO A 287 1.60 -1.81 -14.12
CA PRO A 287 0.79 -2.80 -13.40
C PRO A 287 1.51 -4.16 -13.43
N ILE A 288 1.68 -4.76 -12.26
CA ILE A 288 2.39 -6.02 -12.06
C ILE A 288 1.42 -7.07 -11.51
N GLU A 289 1.36 -8.22 -12.17
CA GLU A 289 0.68 -9.43 -11.69
C GLU A 289 1.69 -10.47 -11.20
N LEU A 290 1.44 -11.05 -10.03
CA LEU A 290 2.26 -12.08 -9.42
C LEU A 290 1.55 -13.43 -9.46
N LYS A 291 2.27 -14.50 -9.84
CA LYS A 291 1.79 -15.88 -9.67
C LYS A 291 2.87 -16.74 -9.04
N SER A 292 2.51 -17.58 -8.06
CA SER A 292 3.46 -18.50 -7.43
C SER A 292 3.69 -19.79 -8.25
N ARG A 293 3.22 -19.82 -9.50
CA ARG A 293 3.27 -20.92 -10.45
C ARG A 293 3.85 -20.47 -11.78
N CYS A 294 4.10 -21.43 -12.68
CA CYS A 294 4.52 -21.14 -14.05
C CYS A 294 3.43 -20.34 -14.78
N VAL A 295 3.86 -19.66 -15.85
CA VAL A 295 3.00 -18.78 -16.64
C VAL A 295 1.93 -19.56 -17.41
N TYR A 296 0.80 -18.90 -17.70
CA TYR A 296 -0.31 -19.43 -18.49
C TYR A 296 -1.05 -18.27 -19.18
N ALA A 297 -1.67 -18.54 -20.33
CA ALA A 297 -2.25 -17.51 -21.20
C ALA A 297 -3.36 -16.67 -20.56
N GLU A 298 -4.19 -17.25 -19.69
CA GLU A 298 -5.33 -16.55 -19.09
C GLU A 298 -4.91 -15.38 -18.18
N ILE A 299 -3.64 -15.31 -17.74
CA ILE A 299 -3.11 -14.14 -17.03
C ILE A 299 -3.27 -12.87 -17.87
N LEU A 300 -3.16 -12.96 -19.20
CA LEU A 300 -3.28 -11.80 -20.10
C LEU A 300 -4.68 -11.16 -20.03
N ARG A 301 -5.73 -11.92 -19.72
CA ARG A 301 -7.08 -11.36 -19.48
C ARG A 301 -7.12 -10.51 -18.22
N GLN A 302 -6.37 -10.91 -17.19
CA GLN A 302 -6.24 -10.15 -15.95
C GLN A 302 -5.47 -8.85 -16.20
N ILE A 303 -4.35 -8.93 -16.94
CA ILE A 303 -3.58 -7.75 -17.36
C ILE A 303 -4.40 -6.80 -18.24
N GLN A 304 -5.19 -7.31 -19.20
CA GLN A 304 -6.05 -6.46 -20.03
C GLN A 304 -6.97 -5.59 -19.17
N ARG A 305 -7.61 -6.17 -18.16
CA ARG A 305 -8.49 -5.41 -17.26
C ARG A 305 -7.74 -4.34 -16.45
N TYR A 306 -6.47 -4.57 -16.15
CA TYR A 306 -5.62 -3.53 -15.53
C TYR A 306 -5.38 -2.38 -16.48
N ILE A 307 -5.04 -2.68 -17.74
CA ILE A 307 -4.86 -1.67 -18.79
C ILE A 307 -6.16 -0.88 -18.98
N ASP A 308 -7.29 -1.56 -19.20
CA ASP A 308 -8.58 -0.92 -19.41
C ASP A 308 -8.95 0.03 -18.26
N TRP A 309 -8.64 -0.37 -17.02
CA TRP A 309 -8.87 0.48 -15.84
C TRP A 309 -7.90 1.66 -15.80
N LEU A 310 -6.61 1.45 -16.07
CA LEU A 310 -5.62 2.53 -16.10
C LEU A 310 -5.99 3.57 -17.15
N GLU A 311 -6.34 3.15 -18.36
CA GLU A 311 -6.75 4.04 -19.47
C GLU A 311 -7.96 4.92 -19.10
N GLN A 312 -8.93 4.36 -18.38
CA GLN A 312 -10.15 5.08 -18.01
C GLN A 312 -9.98 5.96 -16.77
N TYR A 313 -9.22 5.50 -15.76
CA TYR A 313 -9.23 6.11 -14.43
C TYR A 313 -7.91 6.78 -14.04
N TYR A 314 -6.76 6.23 -14.43
CA TYR A 314 -5.46 6.77 -14.03
C TYR A 314 -4.87 7.72 -15.08
N ILE A 315 -4.74 7.25 -16.32
CA ILE A 315 -4.09 7.97 -17.43
C ILE A 315 -4.68 9.37 -17.67
N PRO A 316 -6.01 9.59 -17.61
CA PRO A 316 -6.56 10.93 -17.83
C PRO A 316 -6.15 11.96 -16.77
N ASN A 317 -5.82 11.51 -15.55
CA ASN A 317 -5.37 12.37 -14.46
C ASN A 317 -3.84 12.47 -14.41
N ARG A 318 -3.13 11.45 -14.90
CA ARG A 318 -1.68 11.36 -14.86
C ARG A 318 -1.16 10.66 -16.13
N PRO A 319 -1.03 11.41 -17.25
CA PRO A 319 -0.57 10.84 -18.52
C PRO A 319 0.76 10.09 -18.36
N SER A 320 0.77 8.85 -18.84
CA SER A 320 1.86 7.88 -18.70
C SER A 320 1.77 6.83 -19.81
N ASP A 321 2.90 6.24 -20.19
CA ASP A 321 2.95 5.03 -21.00
C ASP A 321 2.73 3.82 -20.10
N ILE A 322 1.80 2.93 -20.48
CA ILE A 322 1.53 1.71 -19.71
C ILE A 322 2.52 0.64 -20.14
N GLN A 323 3.22 0.03 -19.17
CA GLN A 323 4.08 -1.14 -19.41
C GLN A 323 3.69 -2.26 -18.44
N PRO A 324 2.82 -3.20 -18.84
CA PRO A 324 2.43 -4.28 -17.94
C PRO A 324 3.59 -5.23 -17.67
N MET A 325 3.56 -5.86 -16.50
CA MET A 325 4.54 -6.86 -16.10
C MET A 325 3.86 -8.09 -15.50
N ILE A 326 4.37 -9.27 -15.83
CA ILE A 326 4.00 -10.53 -15.20
C ILE A 326 5.24 -11.11 -14.51
N ILE A 327 5.11 -11.49 -13.24
CA ILE A 327 6.15 -12.18 -12.48
C ILE A 327 5.63 -13.58 -12.10
N CYS A 328 6.22 -14.62 -12.66
CA CYS A 328 5.84 -16.01 -12.41
C CYS A 328 7.03 -16.87 -11.99
N ARG A 329 6.75 -18.07 -11.46
CA ARG A 329 7.78 -19.07 -11.22
C ARG A 329 8.42 -19.49 -12.56
N GLU A 330 9.72 -19.76 -12.55
CA GLU A 330 10.49 -20.25 -13.71
C GLU A 330 9.83 -21.48 -14.35
N THR A 331 9.64 -21.43 -15.67
CA THR A 331 9.10 -22.53 -16.46
C THR A 331 10.23 -23.42 -16.96
N ALA A 332 10.35 -24.62 -16.40
CA ALA A 332 11.43 -25.55 -16.75
C ALA A 332 11.36 -26.03 -18.22
N ASN A 333 10.17 -26.34 -18.73
CA ASN A 333 9.97 -26.80 -20.11
C ASN A 333 9.31 -25.70 -20.96
N LYS A 334 10.14 -24.93 -21.66
CA LYS A 334 9.68 -23.86 -22.56
C LYS A 334 9.07 -24.40 -23.87
N ASP A 335 9.27 -25.66 -24.21
CA ASP A 335 8.60 -26.30 -25.36
C ASP A 335 7.20 -26.82 -25.02
N SER A 336 6.76 -26.67 -23.77
CA SER A 336 5.41 -27.06 -23.37
C SER A 336 4.34 -26.24 -24.08
N ALA A 337 3.23 -26.89 -24.43
CA ALA A 337 2.11 -26.23 -25.11
C ALA A 337 1.59 -25.00 -24.35
N CYS A 338 1.59 -25.05 -23.01
CA CYS A 338 1.15 -23.92 -22.17
C CYS A 338 2.08 -22.71 -22.27
N TYR A 339 3.41 -22.93 -22.29
CA TYR A 339 4.38 -21.84 -22.45
C TYR A 339 4.32 -21.23 -23.85
N GLN A 340 4.27 -22.08 -24.88
CA GLN A 340 4.19 -21.65 -26.28
C GLN A 340 2.90 -20.87 -26.55
N ASP A 341 1.76 -21.34 -26.03
CA ASP A 341 0.49 -20.62 -26.11
C ASP A 341 0.55 -19.25 -25.42
N PHE A 342 1.10 -19.18 -24.19
CA PHE A 342 1.30 -17.89 -23.51
C PHE A 342 2.18 -16.95 -24.33
N TYR A 343 3.30 -17.44 -24.86
CA TYR A 343 4.24 -16.61 -25.63
C TYR A 343 3.59 -16.05 -26.90
N GLN A 344 2.89 -16.90 -27.67
CA GLN A 344 2.16 -16.46 -28.86
C GLN A 344 1.08 -15.43 -28.50
N GLN A 345 0.30 -15.68 -27.45
CA GLN A 345 -0.74 -14.73 -27.03
C GLN A 345 -0.15 -13.43 -26.49
N ALA A 346 1.02 -13.44 -25.86
CA ALA A 346 1.72 -12.24 -25.40
C ALA A 346 2.17 -11.35 -26.57
N GLN A 347 2.61 -11.95 -27.69
CA GLN A 347 2.93 -11.21 -28.92
C GLN A 347 1.68 -10.52 -29.49
N MET A 348 0.60 -11.29 -29.67
CA MET A 348 -0.69 -10.74 -30.14
C MET A 348 -1.25 -9.67 -29.19
N PHE A 349 -1.03 -9.84 -27.89
CA PHE A 349 -1.44 -8.90 -26.86
C PHE A 349 -0.73 -7.54 -27.01
N ASN A 350 0.57 -7.55 -27.28
CA ASN A 350 1.35 -6.34 -27.52
C ASN A 350 0.95 -5.63 -28.81
N GLU A 351 0.62 -6.36 -29.87
CA GLU A 351 0.18 -5.78 -31.15
C GLU A 351 -1.22 -5.13 -31.05
N LYS A 352 -2.09 -5.68 -30.20
CA LYS A 352 -3.47 -5.21 -30.05
C LYS A 352 -3.59 -3.96 -29.18
N ASN A 353 -2.71 -3.79 -28.19
CA ASN A 353 -2.80 -2.74 -27.18
C ASN A 353 -1.81 -1.62 -27.47
N ASN A 354 -2.23 -0.36 -27.25
CA ASN A 354 -1.33 0.79 -27.35
C ASN A 354 -0.52 0.96 -26.04
N ILE A 355 0.41 0.04 -25.82
CA ILE A 355 1.21 -0.07 -24.61
C ILE A 355 2.69 -0.30 -24.95
N LEU A 356 3.57 -0.07 -23.97
CA LEU A 356 4.92 -0.59 -24.05
C LEU A 356 4.88 -2.12 -23.96
N PRO A 357 5.85 -2.84 -24.58
CA PRO A 357 5.85 -4.29 -24.59
C PRO A 357 5.72 -4.89 -23.19
N LEU A 358 4.80 -5.86 -23.05
CA LEU A 358 4.62 -6.66 -21.85
C LEU A 358 5.96 -7.23 -21.39
N MET A 359 6.32 -6.97 -20.14
CA MET A 359 7.50 -7.56 -19.51
C MET A 359 7.15 -8.89 -18.85
N TYR A 360 7.91 -9.94 -19.17
CA TYR A 360 7.76 -11.23 -18.50
C TYR A 360 9.02 -11.55 -17.69
N ILE A 361 8.83 -11.70 -16.37
CA ILE A 361 9.88 -12.00 -15.41
C ILE A 361 9.64 -13.39 -14.82
N GLU A 362 10.67 -14.21 -14.81
CA GLU A 362 10.69 -15.49 -14.11
C GLU A 362 11.45 -15.35 -12.79
N PHE A 363 10.91 -15.92 -11.72
CA PHE A 363 11.65 -16.06 -10.45
C PHE A 363 11.91 -17.53 -10.09
N LYS A 364 13.01 -17.76 -9.40
CA LYS A 364 13.34 -19.06 -8.79
C LYS A 364 14.06 -18.89 -7.47
N ILE A 365 13.94 -19.92 -6.63
CA ILE A 365 14.64 -19.98 -5.35
C ILE A 365 15.73 -21.05 -5.43
N GLN A 366 16.97 -20.64 -5.20
CA GLN A 366 18.16 -21.48 -5.16
C GLN A 366 19.05 -21.04 -3.99
N ASN A 367 19.61 -21.98 -3.22
CA ASN A 367 20.53 -21.70 -2.11
C ASN A 367 20.01 -20.65 -1.13
N CYS A 368 18.73 -20.76 -0.73
CA CYS A 368 18.05 -19.80 0.15
C CYS A 368 17.99 -18.35 -0.36
N SER A 369 18.22 -18.14 -1.66
CA SER A 369 18.09 -16.85 -2.34
C SER A 369 17.03 -16.94 -3.43
N ILE A 370 16.34 -15.84 -3.67
CA ILE A 370 15.41 -15.69 -4.80
C ILE A 370 16.05 -14.81 -5.86
N THR A 371 15.94 -15.22 -7.10
CA THR A 371 16.47 -14.50 -8.27
C THR A 371 15.32 -14.21 -9.23
N PHE A 372 15.42 -13.09 -9.93
CA PHE A 372 14.44 -12.62 -10.91
C PHE A 372 15.16 -12.40 -12.23
N ASN A 373 14.64 -12.98 -13.31
CA ASN A 373 15.22 -12.89 -14.64
C ASN A 373 14.19 -12.38 -15.63
N ARG A 374 14.54 -11.32 -16.36
CA ARG A 374 13.72 -10.84 -17.48
C ARG A 374 13.85 -11.80 -18.66
N ILE A 375 12.71 -12.21 -19.21
CA ILE A 375 12.63 -13.09 -20.37
C ILE A 375 12.38 -12.29 -21.65
N PHE A 376 11.49 -11.29 -21.61
CA PHE A 376 11.29 -10.27 -22.63
C PHE A 376 10.75 -8.98 -22.01
#